data_AF-A0A8J7TXG0-F1
#
_entry.id   AF-A0A8J7TXG0-F1
#
_cell.length_a   1.000
_cell.length_b   1.000
_cell.length_c   1.000
_cell.angle_alpha   90.00
_cell.angle_beta   90.00
_cell.angle_gamma   90.00
#
_symmetry.space_group_name_H-M   'P 1'
#
loop_
_entity.id
_entity.type
_entity.pdbx_description
1 polymer ?
#
loop_
_entity_poly.entity_id
_entity_poly.type
_entity_poly.pdbx_seq_one_letter_code
_entity_poly.pdbx_strand_id
1 'polypeptide(L)'
;SQRETAKLHAGDPENVALWQQFMPACLAGLHETYRRLGTLPFDHEHGESFYNPMLPDVVEDMLAKGIAAASHGAVVIPNAKGNIPPPERDRKKQKEDPAAIVRKSDGAFTYTTSDLATIKYRVDHYAPDVMLYVVDARQALHFKTLFAQARRWGYASLQLEHLSFGSVLDEDGKPLRTREGAPDELLPLLDDAIELARKSYEASYEVRKEFGHDVSELPPEAVQEIAEAIGSGAVKYADLSQNRNSDYKYDPEKMLAMDGNTATYMQYAYARCRAIFRKGQVDDAPFRTNPPAVVIARPAERALALQLLRFEEALTSAAAEYLPHHITGYLWDLAKAYSVFFENCPVLAADTPEVRDSRLLLVDLTGRVIRQALDLLGIRTVERM
;
A
#
# COMPACT_ATOMS: atom_id res chain seq x y z
N SER A 1 -11.37 5.62 -31.10
CA SER A 1 -12.66 5.50 -31.83
C SER A 1 -13.40 4.31 -31.27
N GLN A 2 -14.62 4.46 -30.73
CA GLN A 2 -15.40 3.35 -30.15
C GLN A 2 -15.59 2.16 -31.14
N ARG A 3 -15.52 2.43 -32.45
CA ARG A 3 -15.56 1.39 -33.49
C ARG A 3 -14.34 0.48 -33.49
N GLU A 4 -13.14 1.03 -33.29
CA GLU A 4 -11.91 0.22 -33.24
C GLU A 4 -11.86 -0.64 -31.97
N THR A 5 -12.33 -0.09 -30.84
CA THR A 5 -12.50 -0.87 -29.60
C THR A 5 -13.46 -2.04 -29.80
N ALA A 6 -14.58 -1.84 -30.51
CA ALA A 6 -15.52 -2.91 -30.83
C ALA A 6 -14.88 -3.99 -31.72
N LYS A 7 -14.07 -3.61 -32.73
CA LYS A 7 -13.32 -4.56 -33.56
C LYS A 7 -12.31 -5.36 -32.74
N LEU A 8 -11.59 -4.72 -31.83
CA LEU A 8 -10.66 -5.39 -30.91
C LEU A 8 -11.39 -6.44 -30.06
N HIS A 9 -12.54 -6.09 -29.48
CA HIS A 9 -13.36 -7.04 -28.70
C HIS A 9 -13.93 -8.17 -29.57
N ALA A 10 -14.19 -7.92 -30.85
CA ALA A 10 -14.60 -8.95 -31.81
C ALA A 10 -13.43 -9.83 -32.30
N GLY A 11 -12.20 -9.59 -31.85
CA GLY A 11 -11.02 -10.36 -32.24
C GLY A 11 -10.50 -10.04 -33.64
N ASP A 12 -10.77 -8.84 -34.15
CA ASP A 12 -10.25 -8.40 -35.45
C ASP A 12 -8.70 -8.51 -35.49
N PRO A 13 -8.11 -9.24 -36.46
CA PRO A 13 -6.68 -9.54 -36.46
C PRO A 13 -5.77 -8.30 -36.47
N GLU A 14 -6.16 -7.24 -37.18
CA GLU A 14 -5.37 -6.01 -37.25
C GLU A 14 -5.38 -5.28 -35.91
N ASN A 15 -6.55 -5.12 -35.30
CA ASN A 15 -6.69 -4.48 -34.00
C ASN A 15 -5.98 -5.27 -32.89
N VAL A 16 -6.08 -6.61 -32.91
CA VAL A 16 -5.36 -7.47 -31.95
C VAL A 16 -3.84 -7.35 -32.13
N ALA A 17 -3.35 -7.34 -33.37
CA ALA A 17 -1.92 -7.15 -33.65
C ALA A 17 -1.41 -5.80 -33.14
N LEU A 18 -2.16 -4.72 -33.38
CA LEU A 18 -1.85 -3.39 -32.83
C LEU A 18 -1.87 -3.39 -31.30
N TRP A 19 -2.87 -4.00 -30.68
CA TRP A 19 -2.94 -4.11 -29.22
C TRP A 19 -1.71 -4.85 -28.65
N GLN A 20 -1.33 -5.99 -29.25
CA GLN A 20 -0.13 -6.75 -28.87
C GLN A 20 1.16 -5.95 -29.07
N GLN A 21 1.20 -5.03 -30.04
CA GLN A 21 2.33 -4.13 -30.27
C GLN A 21 2.42 -3.02 -29.21
N PHE A 22 1.31 -2.42 -28.80
CA PHE A 22 1.31 -1.28 -27.87
C PHE A 22 1.41 -1.68 -26.40
N MET A 23 0.75 -2.78 -26.00
CA MET A 23 0.65 -3.17 -24.59
C MET A 23 2.00 -3.35 -23.89
N PRO A 24 3.04 -3.98 -24.49
CA PRO A 24 4.33 -4.12 -23.83
C PRO A 24 4.98 -2.77 -23.47
N ALA A 25 4.87 -1.77 -24.34
CA ALA A 25 5.42 -0.43 -24.07
C ALA A 25 4.64 0.29 -22.96
N CYS A 26 3.31 0.17 -22.95
CA CYS A 26 2.48 0.70 -21.87
C CYS A 26 2.81 0.04 -20.52
N LEU A 27 2.94 -1.29 -20.49
CA LEU A 27 3.30 -2.05 -19.28
C LEU A 27 4.72 -1.69 -18.81
N ALA A 28 5.68 -1.52 -19.73
CA ALA A 28 7.05 -1.12 -19.37
C ALA A 28 7.08 0.23 -18.63
N GLY A 29 6.25 1.20 -19.05
CA GLY A 29 6.13 2.49 -18.35
C GLY A 29 5.52 2.36 -16.95
N LEU A 30 4.50 1.51 -16.79
CA LEU A 30 3.92 1.22 -15.47
C LEU A 30 4.91 0.48 -14.56
N HIS A 31 5.63 -0.50 -15.10
CA HIS A 31 6.63 -1.29 -14.37
C HIS A 31 7.79 -0.45 -13.87
N GLU A 32 8.20 0.60 -14.59
CA GLU A 32 9.18 1.57 -14.08
C GLU A 32 8.70 2.20 -12.77
N THR A 33 7.48 2.70 -12.76
CA THR A 33 6.84 3.30 -11.58
C THR A 33 6.75 2.29 -10.43
N TYR A 34 6.31 1.06 -10.72
CA TYR A 34 6.17 0.00 -9.71
C TYR A 34 7.51 -0.45 -9.13
N ARG A 35 8.58 -0.52 -9.93
CA ARG A 35 9.94 -0.81 -9.45
C ARG A 35 10.43 0.26 -8.47
N ARG A 36 10.21 1.54 -8.78
CA ARG A 36 10.60 2.65 -7.90
C ARG A 36 9.79 2.72 -6.60
N LEU A 37 8.52 2.34 -6.66
CA LEU A 37 7.67 2.16 -5.47
C LEU A 37 7.96 0.86 -4.71
N GLY A 38 8.81 -0.02 -5.24
CA GLY A 38 9.13 -1.31 -4.63
C GLY A 38 7.93 -2.25 -4.54
N THR A 39 7.00 -2.21 -5.50
CA THR A 39 5.81 -3.07 -5.53
C THR A 39 5.97 -4.31 -6.41
N LEU A 40 7.02 -4.38 -7.23
CA LEU A 40 7.36 -5.58 -8.01
C LEU A 40 8.30 -6.54 -7.24
N PRO A 41 8.27 -7.84 -7.54
CA PRO A 41 7.43 -8.49 -8.56
C PRO A 41 5.99 -8.76 -8.08
N PHE A 42 5.03 -8.68 -8.99
CA PHE A 42 3.70 -9.25 -8.78
C PHE A 42 3.72 -10.74 -9.12
N ASP A 43 3.00 -11.56 -8.35
CA ASP A 43 2.84 -12.98 -8.68
C ASP A 43 2.09 -13.17 -10.01
N HIS A 44 1.07 -12.34 -10.24
CA HIS A 44 0.22 -12.39 -11.43
C HIS A 44 -0.25 -11.00 -11.88
N GLU A 45 -0.25 -10.77 -13.20
CA GLU A 45 -0.75 -9.55 -13.85
C GLU A 45 -1.86 -9.89 -14.84
N HIS A 46 -3.10 -10.01 -14.35
CA HIS A 46 -4.27 -10.32 -15.18
C HIS A 46 -5.15 -9.08 -15.36
N GLY A 47 -5.08 -8.47 -16.55
CA GLY A 47 -6.04 -7.46 -16.99
C GLY A 47 -7.39 -8.07 -17.39
N GLU A 48 -8.40 -7.24 -17.62
CA GLU A 48 -9.76 -7.69 -17.98
C GLU A 48 -9.78 -8.63 -19.19
N SER A 49 -8.90 -8.40 -20.17
CA SER A 49 -8.82 -9.20 -21.39
C SER A 49 -8.49 -10.68 -21.14
N PHE A 50 -7.82 -11.00 -20.03
CA PHE A 50 -7.54 -12.37 -19.62
C PHE A 50 -8.83 -13.17 -19.39
N TYR A 51 -9.88 -12.51 -18.90
CA TYR A 51 -11.15 -13.14 -18.56
C TYR A 51 -12.17 -13.16 -19.71
N ASN A 52 -11.89 -12.49 -20.83
CA ASN A 52 -12.80 -12.40 -21.99
C ASN A 52 -13.32 -13.77 -22.47
N PRO A 53 -12.48 -14.82 -22.60
CA PRO A 53 -12.95 -16.14 -23.03
C PRO A 53 -13.91 -16.80 -22.02
N MET A 54 -13.90 -16.36 -20.75
CA MET A 54 -14.67 -16.96 -19.65
C MET A 54 -16.05 -16.30 -19.47
N LEU A 55 -16.27 -15.12 -20.06
CA LEU A 55 -17.50 -14.34 -19.86
C LEU A 55 -18.78 -15.05 -20.35
N PRO A 56 -18.80 -15.75 -21.51
CA PRO A 56 -19.97 -16.50 -21.93
C PRO A 56 -20.38 -17.56 -20.91
N ASP A 57 -19.43 -18.36 -20.44
CA ASP A 57 -19.65 -19.46 -19.49
C ASP A 57 -20.23 -18.95 -18.16
N VAL A 58 -19.76 -17.79 -17.69
CA VAL A 58 -20.30 -17.14 -16.47
C VAL A 58 -21.78 -16.80 -16.64
N VAL A 59 -22.16 -16.21 -17.77
CA VAL A 59 -23.55 -15.83 -18.04
C VAL A 59 -24.43 -17.08 -18.21
N GLU A 60 -23.93 -18.09 -18.92
CA GLU A 60 -24.65 -19.35 -19.16
C GLU A 60 -24.88 -20.14 -17.86
N ASP A 61 -23.87 -20.26 -17.00
CA ASP A 61 -24.01 -20.93 -15.71
C ASP A 61 -25.01 -20.20 -14.79
N MET A 62 -25.00 -18.86 -14.78
CA MET A 62 -25.98 -18.08 -14.03
C MET A 62 -27.41 -18.22 -14.56
N LEU A 63 -27.59 -18.33 -15.87
CA LEU A 63 -28.90 -18.61 -16.49
C LEU A 63 -29.36 -20.03 -16.15
N ALA A 64 -28.47 -21.02 -16.25
CA ALA A 64 -28.77 -22.42 -15.96
C ALA A 64 -29.19 -22.62 -14.49
N LYS A 65 -28.56 -21.90 -13.56
CA LYS A 65 -28.91 -21.89 -12.14
C LYS A 65 -30.14 -21.04 -11.79
N GLY A 66 -30.76 -20.37 -12.76
CA GLY A 66 -31.93 -19.51 -12.55
C GLY A 66 -31.62 -18.23 -11.76
N ILE A 67 -30.36 -17.82 -11.71
CA ILE A 67 -29.89 -16.65 -10.97
C ILE A 67 -29.99 -15.40 -11.83
N ALA A 68 -29.66 -15.53 -13.11
CA ALA A 68 -29.89 -14.51 -14.11
C ALA A 68 -31.14 -14.83 -14.95
N ALA A 69 -31.75 -13.80 -15.54
CA ALA A 69 -32.88 -13.93 -16.43
C ALA A 69 -32.78 -12.97 -17.62
N ALA A 70 -33.38 -13.35 -18.74
CA ALA A 70 -33.53 -12.45 -19.88
C ALA A 70 -34.58 -11.36 -19.57
N SER A 71 -34.27 -10.11 -19.89
CA SER A 71 -35.17 -8.97 -19.73
C SER A 71 -34.87 -7.91 -20.79
N HIS A 72 -35.86 -7.57 -21.61
CA HIS A 72 -35.76 -6.54 -22.66
C HIS A 72 -34.52 -6.71 -23.58
N GLY A 73 -34.20 -7.95 -23.94
CA GLY A 73 -33.04 -8.28 -24.78
C GLY A 73 -31.70 -8.37 -24.03
N ALA A 74 -31.63 -7.89 -22.78
CA ALA A 74 -30.47 -8.02 -21.91
C ALA A 74 -30.55 -9.28 -21.03
N VAL A 75 -29.44 -9.65 -20.39
CA VAL A 75 -29.41 -10.63 -19.29
C VAL A 75 -29.11 -9.89 -17.99
N VAL A 76 -29.99 -10.07 -17.01
CA VAL A 76 -29.98 -9.32 -15.75
C VAL A 76 -30.04 -10.29 -14.58
N ILE A 77 -29.24 -10.01 -13.56
CA ILE A 77 -29.36 -10.64 -12.24
C ILE A 77 -30.30 -9.74 -11.42
N PRO A 78 -31.53 -10.19 -11.10
CA PRO A 78 -32.46 -9.41 -10.28
C PRO A 78 -31.88 -9.18 -8.88
N ASN A 79 -32.46 -8.29 -8.09
CA ASN A 79 -32.05 -8.15 -6.69
C ASN A 79 -32.57 -9.30 -5.82
N ALA A 80 -32.27 -9.27 -4.51
CA ALA A 80 -32.66 -10.31 -3.56
C ALA A 80 -34.19 -10.55 -3.47
N LYS A 81 -35.04 -9.60 -3.90
CA LYS A 81 -36.50 -9.74 -3.95
C LYS A 81 -37.03 -10.19 -5.31
N GLY A 82 -36.15 -10.47 -6.27
CA GLY A 82 -36.54 -10.78 -7.65
C GLY A 82 -36.82 -9.54 -8.51
N ASN A 83 -36.55 -8.32 -8.01
CA ASN A 83 -36.81 -7.11 -8.77
C ASN A 83 -35.70 -6.84 -9.80
N ILE A 84 -36.09 -6.42 -10.99
CA ILE A 84 -35.20 -6.03 -12.10
C ILE A 84 -35.09 -4.49 -12.07
N PRO A 85 -33.91 -3.89 -12.35
CA PRO A 85 -33.75 -2.46 -12.23
C PRO A 85 -34.52 -1.76 -13.37
N PRO A 86 -35.20 -0.64 -13.09
CA PRO A 86 -35.74 0.22 -14.15
C PRO A 86 -34.60 0.83 -14.98
N PRO A 87 -34.90 1.41 -16.17
CA PRO A 87 -33.91 2.07 -17.02
C PRO A 87 -33.07 3.10 -16.24
N GLU A 88 -31.82 3.31 -16.67
CA GLU A 88 -30.76 4.08 -15.98
C GLU A 88 -31.18 5.44 -15.39
N ARG A 89 -32.19 6.10 -15.97
CA ARG A 89 -32.69 7.43 -15.60
C ARG A 89 -33.44 7.47 -14.26
N ASP A 90 -33.89 6.31 -13.74
CA ASP A 90 -34.77 6.23 -12.56
C ASP A 90 -34.08 5.66 -11.31
N ARG A 91 -32.75 5.51 -11.31
CA ARG A 91 -31.95 4.88 -10.22
C ARG A 91 -31.81 5.73 -8.93
N LYS A 92 -32.79 6.54 -8.53
CA LYS A 92 -32.71 7.28 -7.26
C LYS A 92 -33.27 6.48 -6.08
N LYS A 93 -32.39 6.24 -5.09
CA LYS A 93 -32.66 5.75 -3.72
C LYS A 93 -33.35 4.39 -3.61
N GLN A 94 -32.62 3.31 -3.85
CA GLN A 94 -33.00 1.99 -3.30
C GLN A 94 -32.04 1.61 -2.16
N LYS A 95 -32.61 1.28 -1.00
CA LYS A 95 -31.89 0.73 0.17
C LYS A 95 -31.53 -0.77 0.00
N GLU A 96 -31.99 -1.39 -1.08
CA GLU A 96 -31.84 -2.82 -1.37
C GLU A 96 -30.61 -3.10 -2.25
N ASP A 97 -30.17 -4.36 -2.29
CA ASP A 97 -29.08 -4.76 -3.17
C ASP A 97 -29.47 -4.47 -4.63
N PRO A 98 -28.58 -3.88 -5.45
CA PRO A 98 -28.92 -3.56 -6.82
C PRO A 98 -29.02 -4.82 -7.68
N ALA A 99 -29.96 -4.83 -8.61
CA ALA A 99 -29.91 -5.75 -9.72
C ALA A 99 -28.78 -5.35 -10.69
N ALA A 100 -28.18 -6.33 -11.38
CA ALA A 100 -27.01 -6.13 -12.22
C ALA A 100 -27.24 -6.60 -13.66
N ILE A 101 -26.78 -5.84 -14.65
CA ILE A 101 -26.80 -6.27 -16.05
C ILE A 101 -25.48 -6.99 -16.32
N VAL A 102 -25.54 -8.24 -16.79
CA VAL A 102 -24.35 -9.04 -17.17
C VAL A 102 -24.20 -9.17 -18.69
N ARG A 103 -25.28 -9.00 -19.44
CA ARG A 103 -25.20 -8.88 -20.90
C ARG A 103 -26.17 -7.82 -21.38
N LYS A 104 -25.69 -6.84 -22.13
CA LYS A 104 -26.52 -5.80 -22.73
C LYS A 104 -27.35 -6.36 -23.89
N SER A 105 -28.32 -5.58 -24.36
CA SER A 105 -29.20 -5.96 -25.48
C SER A 105 -28.47 -6.10 -26.82
N ASP A 106 -27.31 -5.48 -26.97
CA ASP A 106 -26.41 -5.61 -28.13
C ASP A 106 -25.48 -6.83 -28.02
N GLY A 107 -25.61 -7.63 -26.96
CA GLY A 107 -24.78 -8.81 -26.70
C GLY A 107 -23.48 -8.51 -25.95
N ALA A 108 -23.13 -7.23 -25.72
CA ALA A 108 -21.89 -6.88 -25.03
C ALA A 108 -21.94 -7.24 -23.54
N PHE A 109 -20.85 -7.82 -23.04
CA PHE A 109 -20.66 -8.07 -21.61
C PHE A 109 -20.36 -6.78 -20.85
N THR A 110 -20.58 -6.80 -19.54
CA THR A 110 -20.38 -5.65 -18.64
C THR A 110 -19.20 -5.89 -17.70
N TYR A 111 -18.70 -4.82 -17.05
CA TYR A 111 -17.69 -4.92 -15.99
C TYR A 111 -18.08 -5.91 -14.89
N THR A 112 -19.37 -5.97 -14.52
CA THR A 112 -19.87 -6.96 -13.56
C THR A 112 -19.61 -8.39 -14.02
N THR A 113 -19.66 -8.65 -15.33
CA THR A 113 -19.39 -9.99 -15.87
C THR A 113 -17.91 -10.33 -15.79
N SER A 114 -17.04 -9.37 -16.12
CA SER A 114 -15.59 -9.53 -15.98
C SER A 114 -15.18 -9.78 -14.53
N ASP A 115 -15.78 -9.05 -13.58
CA ASP A 115 -15.49 -9.26 -12.15
C ASP A 115 -16.06 -10.57 -11.60
N LEU A 116 -17.23 -11.02 -12.08
CA LEU A 116 -17.76 -12.34 -11.74
C LEU A 116 -16.87 -13.45 -12.30
N ALA A 117 -16.38 -13.30 -13.54
CA ALA A 117 -15.40 -14.20 -14.13
C ALA A 117 -14.10 -14.22 -13.33
N THR A 118 -13.66 -13.06 -12.84
CA THR A 118 -12.48 -12.93 -11.97
C THR A 118 -12.67 -13.69 -10.66
N ILE A 119 -13.83 -13.57 -10.00
CA ILE A 119 -14.15 -14.33 -8.78
C ILE A 119 -14.11 -15.83 -9.08
N LYS A 120 -14.79 -16.28 -10.14
CA LYS A 120 -14.83 -17.70 -10.52
C LYS A 120 -13.43 -18.24 -10.78
N TYR A 121 -12.63 -17.54 -11.59
CA TYR A 121 -11.25 -17.92 -11.89
C TYR A 121 -10.42 -18.06 -10.61
N ARG A 122 -10.50 -17.08 -9.70
CA ARG A 122 -9.74 -17.12 -8.44
C ARG A 122 -10.19 -18.26 -7.54
N VAL A 123 -11.49 -18.57 -7.48
CA VAL A 123 -12.00 -19.74 -6.73
C VAL A 123 -11.45 -21.03 -7.33
N ASP A 124 -11.58 -21.21 -8.64
CA ASP A 124 -11.16 -22.44 -9.32
C ASP A 124 -9.65 -22.66 -9.27
N HIS A 125 -8.86 -21.58 -9.34
CA HIS A 125 -7.41 -21.65 -9.48
C HIS A 125 -6.66 -21.56 -8.14
N TYR A 126 -7.13 -20.73 -7.21
CA TYR A 126 -6.44 -20.47 -5.93
C TYR A 126 -7.16 -20.99 -4.70
N ALA A 127 -8.46 -21.33 -4.81
CA ALA A 127 -9.30 -21.76 -3.69
C ALA A 127 -9.14 -20.91 -2.40
N PRO A 128 -9.27 -19.57 -2.47
CA PRO A 128 -8.94 -18.70 -1.34
C PRO A 128 -10.04 -18.70 -0.27
N ASP A 129 -9.64 -18.49 0.98
CA ASP A 129 -10.57 -18.19 2.08
C ASP A 129 -11.11 -16.75 2.01
N VAL A 130 -10.26 -15.82 1.58
CA VAL A 130 -10.54 -14.37 1.52
C VAL A 130 -10.04 -13.78 0.20
N MET A 131 -10.85 -12.90 -0.43
CA MET A 131 -10.42 -12.04 -1.53
C MET A 131 -10.56 -10.57 -1.16
N LEU A 132 -9.45 -9.83 -1.23
CA LEU A 132 -9.38 -8.41 -0.94
C LEU A 132 -9.36 -7.59 -2.24
N TYR A 133 -10.21 -6.59 -2.33
CA TYR A 133 -10.31 -5.68 -3.47
C TYR A 133 -9.92 -4.27 -3.04
N VAL A 134 -8.68 -3.87 -3.29
CA VAL A 134 -8.17 -2.51 -2.99
C VAL A 134 -8.55 -1.59 -4.15
N VAL A 135 -9.68 -0.90 -4.03
CA VAL A 135 -10.25 -0.06 -5.11
C VAL A 135 -10.94 1.17 -4.52
N ASP A 136 -10.89 2.30 -5.21
CA ASP A 136 -11.49 3.58 -4.83
C ASP A 136 -12.93 3.49 -4.29
N ALA A 137 -13.24 4.28 -3.26
CA ALA A 137 -14.54 4.28 -2.57
C ALA A 137 -15.74 4.58 -3.50
N ARG A 138 -15.55 5.27 -4.63
CA ARG A 138 -16.61 5.55 -5.62
C ARG A 138 -17.18 4.28 -6.25
N GLN A 139 -16.43 3.16 -6.22
CA GLN A 139 -16.87 1.85 -6.72
C GLN A 139 -17.62 1.02 -5.66
N ALA A 140 -17.89 1.55 -4.47
CA ALA A 140 -18.51 0.78 -3.37
C ALA A 140 -19.86 0.16 -3.75
N LEU A 141 -20.70 0.86 -4.52
CA LEU A 141 -21.99 0.31 -4.97
C LEU A 141 -21.80 -0.88 -5.92
N HIS A 142 -20.80 -0.81 -6.80
CA HIS A 142 -20.46 -1.90 -7.72
C HIS A 142 -20.01 -3.14 -6.94
N PHE A 143 -19.03 -3.01 -6.04
CA PHE A 143 -18.56 -4.14 -5.23
C PHE A 143 -19.63 -4.72 -4.31
N LYS A 144 -20.46 -3.86 -3.68
CA LYS A 144 -21.61 -4.33 -2.91
C LYS A 144 -22.54 -5.20 -3.75
N THR A 145 -22.82 -4.76 -4.98
CA THR A 145 -23.66 -5.50 -5.93
C THR A 145 -22.98 -6.80 -6.34
N LEU A 146 -21.73 -6.74 -6.79
CA LEU A 146 -20.92 -7.87 -7.22
C LEU A 146 -20.90 -8.97 -6.16
N PHE A 147 -20.58 -8.63 -4.91
CA PHE A 147 -20.48 -9.61 -3.83
C PHE A 147 -21.83 -10.22 -3.47
N ALA A 148 -22.91 -9.43 -3.51
CA ALA A 148 -24.26 -9.96 -3.33
C ALA A 148 -24.60 -11.00 -4.42
N GLN A 149 -24.24 -10.72 -5.67
CA GLN A 149 -24.49 -11.65 -6.77
C GLN A 149 -23.57 -12.87 -6.73
N ALA A 150 -22.29 -12.72 -6.38
CA ALA A 150 -21.36 -13.83 -6.20
C ALA A 150 -21.83 -14.81 -5.10
N ARG A 151 -22.32 -14.29 -3.97
CA ARG A 151 -22.89 -15.12 -2.90
C ARG A 151 -24.11 -15.92 -3.37
N ARG A 152 -25.00 -15.29 -4.14
CA ARG A 152 -26.16 -15.97 -4.74
C ARG A 152 -25.76 -17.02 -5.77
N TRP A 153 -24.65 -16.79 -6.48
CA TRP A 153 -24.11 -17.71 -7.48
C TRP A 153 -23.57 -19.02 -6.92
N GLY A 154 -23.25 -19.03 -5.63
CA GLY A 154 -22.73 -20.22 -4.93
C GLY A 154 -21.51 -19.93 -4.06
N TYR A 155 -20.98 -18.70 -4.08
CA TYR A 155 -19.79 -18.32 -3.31
C TYR A 155 -20.16 -17.70 -1.95
N ALA A 156 -21.12 -18.29 -1.24
CA ALA A 156 -21.64 -17.74 0.02
C ALA A 156 -20.65 -17.82 1.19
N SER A 157 -19.77 -18.83 1.19
CA SER A 157 -18.75 -19.05 2.23
C SER A 157 -17.46 -18.26 2.00
N LEU A 158 -17.29 -17.65 0.83
CA LEU A 158 -16.09 -16.90 0.47
C LEU A 158 -16.16 -15.50 1.09
N GLN A 159 -15.11 -15.11 1.81
CA GLN A 159 -15.00 -13.75 2.32
C GLN A 159 -14.55 -12.81 1.19
N LEU A 160 -15.39 -11.83 0.87
CA LEU A 160 -15.16 -10.84 -0.18
C LEU A 160 -15.15 -9.45 0.44
N GLU A 161 -14.00 -8.79 0.45
CA GLU A 161 -13.82 -7.49 1.10
C GLU A 161 -13.47 -6.40 0.08
N HIS A 162 -14.23 -5.29 0.13
CA HIS A 162 -13.88 -4.08 -0.61
C HIS A 162 -13.08 -3.17 0.31
N LEU A 163 -11.77 -3.15 0.11
CA LEU A 163 -10.86 -2.25 0.80
C LEU A 163 -10.84 -0.90 0.09
N SER A 164 -11.90 -0.12 0.33
CA SER A 164 -12.04 1.23 -0.20
C SER A 164 -10.96 2.19 0.30
N PHE A 165 -10.57 3.14 -0.54
CA PHE A 165 -9.75 4.28 -0.13
C PHE A 165 -10.34 5.61 -0.59
N GLY A 166 -10.04 6.67 0.17
CA GLY A 166 -10.43 8.06 -0.10
C GLY A 166 -9.63 8.68 -1.25
N SER A 167 -9.92 9.93 -1.56
CA SER A 167 -9.23 10.67 -2.62
C SER A 167 -7.94 11.34 -2.11
N VAL A 168 -6.95 11.43 -2.99
CA VAL A 168 -5.80 12.31 -2.79
C VAL A 168 -6.17 13.72 -3.25
N LEU A 169 -6.05 14.68 -2.34
CA LEU A 169 -6.45 16.07 -2.53
C LEU A 169 -5.24 17.00 -2.61
N ASP A 170 -5.38 18.10 -3.35
CA ASP A 170 -4.41 19.19 -3.43
C ASP A 170 -4.53 20.18 -2.26
N GLU A 171 -3.80 21.29 -2.33
CA GLU A 171 -3.79 22.30 -1.28
C GLU A 171 -5.17 22.94 -1.00
N ASP A 172 -6.02 22.98 -2.01
CA ASP A 172 -7.36 23.59 -2.01
C ASP A 172 -8.46 22.57 -1.66
N GLY A 173 -8.11 21.31 -1.41
CA GLY A 173 -9.07 20.23 -1.13
C GLY A 173 -9.79 19.70 -2.38
N LYS A 174 -9.24 19.92 -3.57
CA LYS A 174 -9.73 19.34 -4.83
C LYS A 174 -8.92 18.08 -5.16
N PRO A 175 -9.42 17.16 -6.00
CA PRO A 175 -8.62 16.01 -6.46
C PRO A 175 -7.28 16.46 -7.05
N LEU A 176 -6.20 15.81 -6.62
CA LEU A 176 -4.83 16.15 -7.02
C LEU A 176 -4.70 16.19 -8.55
N ARG A 177 -4.18 17.31 -9.05
CA ARG A 177 -4.00 17.62 -10.47
C ARG A 177 -2.75 18.47 -10.64
N THR A 178 -2.10 18.34 -11.80
CA THR A 178 -0.97 19.19 -12.20
C THR A 178 -1.38 20.65 -12.20
N ARG A 179 -0.38 21.54 -12.12
CA ARG A 179 -0.55 23.00 -12.29
C ARG A 179 -1.20 23.38 -13.63
N GLU A 180 -1.16 22.50 -14.62
CA GLU A 180 -1.77 22.67 -15.94
C GLU A 180 -3.18 22.04 -16.06
N GLY A 181 -3.71 21.46 -14.97
CA GLY A 181 -5.05 20.88 -14.90
C GLY A 181 -5.16 19.45 -15.45
N ALA A 182 -4.04 18.82 -15.82
CA ALA A 182 -3.96 17.40 -16.14
C ALA A 182 -3.87 16.54 -14.86
N PRO A 183 -4.18 15.24 -14.89
CA PRO A 183 -3.87 14.35 -13.77
C PRO A 183 -2.36 14.38 -13.49
N ASP A 184 -1.95 14.51 -12.23
CA ASP A 184 -0.53 14.39 -11.87
C ASP A 184 -0.04 12.98 -12.23
N GLU A 185 1.06 12.94 -12.98
CA GLU A 185 1.74 11.68 -13.26
C GLU A 185 2.54 11.26 -12.03
N LEU A 186 2.42 9.99 -11.65
CA LEU A 186 3.04 9.46 -10.43
C LEU A 186 4.58 9.51 -10.47
N LEU A 187 5.18 9.39 -11.67
CA LEU A 187 6.63 9.44 -11.84
C LEU A 187 7.21 10.83 -11.52
N PRO A 188 6.74 11.93 -12.14
CA PRO A 188 7.14 13.28 -11.74
C PRO A 188 6.96 13.57 -10.25
N LEU A 189 5.85 13.11 -9.66
CA LEU A 189 5.61 13.26 -8.23
C LEU A 189 6.69 12.57 -7.38
N LEU A 190 7.10 11.35 -7.76
CA LEU A 190 8.21 10.65 -7.12
C LEU A 190 9.53 11.39 -7.34
N ASP A 191 9.79 11.87 -8.55
CA ASP A 191 11.01 12.63 -8.88
C ASP A 191 11.14 13.87 -7.99
N ASP A 192 10.05 14.63 -7.82
CA ASP A 192 10.01 15.81 -6.95
C ASP A 192 10.27 15.45 -5.48
N ALA A 193 9.66 14.37 -4.97
CA ALA A 193 9.86 13.90 -3.60
C ALA A 193 11.32 13.45 -3.36
N ILE A 194 11.93 12.79 -4.34
CA ILE A 194 13.31 12.30 -4.26
C ILE A 194 14.31 13.46 -4.34
N GLU A 195 14.08 14.42 -5.22
CA GLU A 195 14.91 15.62 -5.31
C GLU A 195 14.82 16.46 -4.03
N LEU A 196 13.64 16.56 -3.41
CA LEU A 196 13.48 17.23 -2.12
C LEU A 196 14.20 16.45 -1.00
N ALA A 197 14.13 15.12 -0.99
CA ALA A 197 14.88 14.27 -0.06
C ALA A 197 16.40 14.45 -0.20
N ARG A 198 16.91 14.52 -1.44
CA ARG A 198 18.33 14.77 -1.74
C ARG A 198 18.79 16.11 -1.16
N LYS A 199 18.05 17.19 -1.42
CA LYS A 199 18.34 18.53 -0.87
C LYS A 199 18.33 18.54 0.66
N SER A 200 17.36 17.86 1.27
CA SER A 200 17.25 17.74 2.73
C SER A 200 18.47 17.01 3.33
N TYR A 201 18.91 15.92 2.70
CA TYR A 201 20.13 15.22 3.09
C TYR A 201 21.38 16.12 2.99
N GLU A 202 21.57 16.81 1.87
CA GLU A 202 22.71 17.71 1.64
C GLU A 202 22.75 18.85 2.65
N ALA A 203 21.61 19.49 2.91
CA ALA A 203 21.50 20.53 3.93
C ALA A 203 21.84 20.00 5.34
N SER A 204 21.34 18.81 5.69
CA SER A 204 21.64 18.15 6.97
C SER A 204 23.12 17.77 7.11
N TYR A 205 23.76 17.36 6.02
CA TYR A 205 25.19 17.07 5.98
C TYR A 205 26.02 18.32 6.27
N GLU A 206 25.76 19.44 5.59
CA GLU A 206 26.49 20.69 5.79
C GLU A 206 26.35 21.23 7.21
N VAL A 207 25.13 21.24 7.75
CA VAL A 207 24.87 21.64 9.15
C VAL A 207 25.66 20.77 10.12
N ARG A 208 25.60 19.44 9.98
CA ARG A 208 26.31 18.53 10.90
C ARG A 208 27.83 18.70 10.83
N LYS A 209 28.36 18.94 9.64
CA LYS A 209 29.78 19.23 9.41
C LYS A 209 30.20 20.53 10.07
N GLU A 210 29.39 21.59 9.98
CA GLU A 210 29.62 22.88 10.64
C GLU A 210 29.68 22.73 12.18
N PHE A 211 28.79 21.92 12.75
CA PHE A 211 28.79 21.61 14.19
C PHE A 211 29.84 20.57 14.62
N GLY A 212 30.76 20.17 13.74
CA GLY A 212 31.88 19.28 14.06
C GLY A 212 31.47 17.83 14.33
N HIS A 213 30.31 17.40 13.84
CA HIS A 213 29.93 15.99 13.91
C HIS A 213 30.74 15.15 12.93
N ASP A 214 31.06 13.92 13.31
CA ASP A 214 31.66 12.92 12.42
C ASP A 214 30.64 12.50 11.36
N VAL A 215 30.74 13.12 10.18
CA VAL A 215 29.95 12.82 8.99
C VAL A 215 30.87 12.31 7.89
N SER A 216 30.61 11.10 7.40
CA SER A 216 31.34 10.56 6.26
C SER A 216 30.80 11.15 4.97
N GLU A 217 31.68 11.65 4.11
CA GLU A 217 31.31 12.02 2.74
C GLU A 217 30.96 10.74 1.96
N LEU A 218 29.78 10.74 1.34
CA LEU A 218 29.29 9.61 0.55
C LEU A 218 29.45 9.92 -0.94
N PRO A 219 29.69 8.90 -1.79
CA PRO A 219 29.68 9.09 -3.22
C PRO A 219 28.28 9.54 -3.70
N PRO A 220 28.18 10.28 -4.83
CA PRO A 220 26.89 10.77 -5.34
C PRO A 220 25.84 9.68 -5.55
N GLU A 221 26.26 8.48 -5.95
CA GLU A 221 25.36 7.33 -6.13
C GLU A 221 24.74 6.88 -4.79
N ALA A 222 25.51 6.77 -3.72
CA ALA A 222 24.98 6.42 -2.41
C ALA A 222 24.03 7.50 -1.86
N VAL A 223 24.30 8.79 -2.16
CA VAL A 223 23.37 9.89 -1.83
C VAL A 223 22.07 9.74 -2.62
N GLN A 224 22.13 9.37 -3.90
CA GLN A 224 20.96 9.11 -4.72
C GLN A 224 20.14 7.92 -4.19
N GLU A 225 20.78 6.82 -3.78
CA GLU A 225 20.09 5.68 -3.18
C GLU A 225 19.36 6.06 -1.89
N ILE A 226 19.99 6.88 -1.05
CA ILE A 226 19.39 7.41 0.18
C ILE A 226 18.18 8.30 -0.15
N ALA A 227 18.34 9.20 -1.12
CA ALA A 227 17.25 10.07 -1.58
C ALA A 227 16.07 9.27 -2.15
N GLU A 228 16.33 8.21 -2.94
CA GLU A 228 15.31 7.32 -3.48
C GLU A 228 14.54 6.60 -2.36
N ALA A 229 15.25 6.12 -1.33
CA ALA A 229 14.64 5.44 -0.19
C ALA A 229 13.79 6.39 0.66
N ILE A 230 14.25 7.61 0.90
CA ILE A 230 13.53 8.63 1.68
C ILE A 230 12.33 9.16 0.90
N GLY A 231 12.52 9.58 -0.36
CA GLY A 231 11.46 10.16 -1.20
C GLY A 231 10.31 9.19 -1.44
N SER A 232 10.61 7.98 -1.93
CA SER A 232 9.61 6.93 -2.13
C SER A 232 8.96 6.51 -0.80
N GLY A 233 9.76 6.42 0.26
CA GLY A 233 9.27 6.14 1.60
C GLY A 233 8.29 7.19 2.12
N ALA A 234 8.57 8.48 1.91
CA ALA A 234 7.73 9.59 2.32
C ALA A 234 6.37 9.56 1.61
N VAL A 235 6.36 9.32 0.29
CA VAL A 235 5.11 9.20 -0.48
C VAL A 235 4.26 8.05 0.03
N LYS A 236 4.85 6.86 0.25
CA LYS A 236 4.12 5.68 0.75
C LYS A 236 3.63 5.88 2.19
N TYR A 237 4.48 6.40 3.07
CA TYR A 237 4.13 6.58 4.49
C TYR A 237 3.08 7.67 4.69
N ALA A 238 3.11 8.74 3.90
CA ALA A 238 2.11 9.79 3.98
C ALA A 238 0.70 9.25 3.72
N ASP A 239 0.54 8.33 2.76
CA ASP A 239 -0.71 7.62 2.51
C ASP A 239 -1.02 6.59 3.61
N LEU A 240 -0.09 5.65 3.84
CA LEU A 240 -0.29 4.52 4.76
C LEU A 240 -0.48 4.93 6.23
N SER A 241 -0.05 6.13 6.61
CA SER A 241 -0.25 6.68 7.96
C SER A 241 -1.64 7.23 8.23
N GLN A 242 -2.46 7.40 7.18
CA GLN A 242 -3.83 7.86 7.30
C GLN A 242 -4.80 6.70 7.36
N ASN A 243 -6.00 6.95 7.89
CA ASN A 243 -7.09 6.00 7.70
C ASN A 243 -7.44 5.97 6.21
N ARG A 244 -7.30 4.81 5.56
CA ARG A 244 -7.57 4.65 4.12
C ARG A 244 -8.96 5.17 3.71
N ASN A 245 -9.94 5.14 4.60
CA ASN A 245 -11.30 5.60 4.30
C ASN A 245 -11.46 7.14 4.34
N SER A 246 -10.42 7.87 4.71
CA SER A 246 -10.39 9.33 4.73
C SER A 246 -9.72 9.87 3.48
N ASP A 247 -10.18 11.03 3.01
CA ASP A 247 -9.43 11.80 2.03
C ASP A 247 -8.15 12.34 2.69
N TYR A 248 -7.07 12.41 1.92
CA TYR A 248 -5.77 12.91 2.39
C TYR A 248 -5.28 14.04 1.50
N LYS A 249 -4.71 15.06 2.13
CA LYS A 249 -4.15 16.25 1.48
C LYS A 249 -2.66 16.04 1.20
N TYR A 250 -2.29 15.99 -0.08
CA TYR A 250 -0.91 15.87 -0.52
C TYR A 250 -0.10 17.12 -0.17
N ASP A 251 0.99 16.93 0.59
CA ASP A 251 1.89 18.00 1.04
C ASP A 251 3.34 17.47 1.08
N PRO A 252 4.15 17.74 0.03
CA PRO A 252 5.53 17.26 -0.09
C PRO A 252 6.44 17.68 1.06
N GLU A 253 6.30 18.92 1.53
CA GLU A 253 7.16 19.44 2.60
C GLU A 253 6.86 18.74 3.91
N LYS A 254 5.56 18.57 4.22
CA LYS A 254 5.13 17.88 5.44
C LYS A 254 5.46 16.40 5.44
N MET A 255 5.34 15.70 4.31
CA MET A 255 5.67 14.26 4.26
C MET A 255 7.16 13.97 4.41
N LEU A 256 8.02 14.91 4.00
CA LEU A 256 9.48 14.78 4.11
C LEU A 256 10.04 15.42 5.38
N ALA A 257 9.19 15.97 6.24
CA ALA A 257 9.58 16.59 7.49
C ALA A 257 10.39 15.63 8.37
N MET A 258 11.44 16.15 9.00
CA MET A 258 12.33 15.42 9.91
C MET A 258 11.75 15.29 11.32
N ASP A 259 10.57 15.85 11.56
CA ASP A 259 9.81 15.78 12.80
C ASP A 259 8.38 15.27 12.55
N GLY A 260 7.79 14.70 13.61
CA GLY A 260 6.45 14.12 13.54
C GLY A 260 6.40 12.69 12.99
N ASN A 261 5.18 12.25 12.67
CA ASN A 261 4.90 10.89 12.21
C ASN A 261 5.15 10.77 10.69
N THR A 262 6.42 10.74 10.29
CA THR A 262 6.86 10.67 8.88
C THR A 262 7.80 9.48 8.64
N ALA A 263 7.89 9.00 7.39
CA ALA A 263 8.87 7.97 7.02
C ALA A 263 10.31 8.42 7.30
N THR A 264 10.61 9.68 6.97
CA THR A 264 11.91 10.31 7.20
C THR A 264 12.34 10.18 8.67
N TYR A 265 11.42 10.47 9.60
CA TYR A 265 11.70 10.31 11.03
C TYR A 265 11.96 8.84 11.42
N MET A 266 11.16 7.89 10.91
CA MET A 266 11.35 6.46 11.21
C MET A 266 12.66 5.91 10.64
N GLN A 267 13.00 6.28 9.39
CA GLN A 267 14.27 5.91 8.74
C GLN A 267 15.46 6.50 9.49
N TYR A 268 15.35 7.74 9.97
CA TYR A 268 16.37 8.36 10.79
C TYR A 268 16.54 7.66 12.15
N ALA A 269 15.43 7.28 12.81
CA ALA A 269 15.48 6.51 14.05
C ALA A 269 16.19 5.16 13.86
N TYR A 270 15.92 4.47 12.74
CA TYR A 270 16.65 3.27 12.34
C TYR A 270 18.15 3.53 12.11
N ALA A 271 18.50 4.54 11.31
CA ALA A 271 19.89 4.89 11.01
C ALA A 271 20.66 5.25 12.29
N ARG A 272 20.01 5.89 13.26
CA ARG A 272 20.57 6.19 14.59
C ARG A 272 20.86 4.92 15.40
N CYS A 273 19.97 3.92 15.37
CA CYS A 273 20.26 2.61 15.97
C CYS A 273 21.55 2.02 15.38
N ARG A 274 21.66 1.98 14.05
CA ARG A 274 22.88 1.48 13.36
C ARG A 274 24.12 2.30 13.70
N ALA A 275 23.97 3.61 13.85
CA ALA A 275 25.09 4.50 14.19
C ALA A 275 25.66 4.23 15.58
N ILE A 276 24.85 3.83 16.57
CA ILE A 276 25.34 3.48 17.92
C ILE A 276 26.30 2.29 17.86
N PHE A 277 25.93 1.23 17.14
CA PHE A 277 26.80 0.05 16.94
C PHE A 277 28.11 0.42 16.23
N ARG A 278 28.03 1.22 15.15
CA ARG A 278 29.24 1.71 14.45
C ARG A 278 30.15 2.53 15.36
N LYS A 279 29.60 3.48 16.12
CA LYS A 279 30.36 4.33 17.05
C LYS A 279 30.99 3.52 18.19
N GLY A 280 30.27 2.52 18.69
CA GLY A 280 30.77 1.61 19.72
C GLY A 280 31.77 0.58 19.21
N GLN A 281 31.93 0.45 17.88
CA GLN A 281 32.66 -0.64 17.24
C GLN A 281 32.19 -2.02 17.74
N VAL A 282 30.88 -2.15 17.94
CA VAL A 282 30.24 -3.36 18.48
C VAL A 282 29.58 -4.14 17.34
N ASP A 283 29.88 -5.44 17.26
CA ASP A 283 29.16 -6.38 16.40
C ASP A 283 27.76 -6.66 16.99
N ASP A 284 26.71 -6.52 16.18
CA ASP A 284 25.32 -6.76 16.58
C ASP A 284 24.93 -8.24 16.47
N ALA A 285 25.69 -9.08 15.75
CA ALA A 285 25.39 -10.50 15.58
C ALA A 285 25.31 -11.30 16.90
N PRO A 286 26.22 -11.12 17.88
CA PRO A 286 26.18 -11.86 19.15
C PRO A 286 24.90 -11.62 19.96
N PHE A 287 24.30 -10.44 19.85
CA PHE A 287 23.05 -10.10 20.56
C PHE A 287 21.86 -10.94 20.11
N ARG A 288 21.95 -11.59 18.94
CA ARG A 288 20.90 -12.42 18.36
C ARG A 288 21.08 -13.90 18.62
N THR A 289 22.32 -14.35 18.77
CA THR A 289 22.67 -15.77 18.98
C THR A 289 22.88 -16.11 20.45
N ASN A 290 23.38 -15.16 21.25
CA ASN A 290 23.58 -15.31 22.68
C ASN A 290 23.25 -13.98 23.39
N PRO A 291 21.95 -13.65 23.52
CA PRO A 291 21.53 -12.37 24.07
C PRO A 291 21.98 -12.22 25.53
N PRO A 292 22.53 -11.04 25.92
CA PRO A 292 22.82 -10.76 27.32
C PRO A 292 21.52 -10.70 28.15
N ALA A 293 21.65 -10.76 29.48
CA ALA A 293 20.52 -10.54 30.36
C ALA A 293 19.98 -9.12 30.22
N VAL A 294 18.66 -8.98 30.11
CA VAL A 294 18.00 -7.67 30.07
C VAL A 294 17.91 -7.10 31.48
N VAL A 295 18.52 -5.93 31.67
CA VAL A 295 18.49 -5.14 32.90
C VAL A 295 17.65 -3.90 32.65
N ILE A 296 16.52 -3.78 33.36
CA ILE A 296 15.63 -2.61 33.34
C ILE A 296 15.74 -1.90 34.68
N ALA A 297 16.44 -0.77 34.72
CA ALA A 297 16.68 0.02 35.91
C ALA A 297 16.03 1.41 35.84
N ARG A 298 15.87 1.97 34.63
CA ARG A 298 15.32 3.31 34.40
C ARG A 298 13.90 3.27 33.83
N PRO A 299 13.05 4.27 34.14
CA PRO A 299 11.71 4.36 33.56
C PRO A 299 11.69 4.36 32.02
N ALA A 300 12.68 5.00 31.39
CA ALA A 300 12.78 5.06 29.94
C ALA A 300 13.15 3.71 29.29
N GLU A 301 13.99 2.90 29.94
CA GLU A 301 14.26 1.50 29.53
C GLU A 301 12.97 0.67 29.58
N ARG A 302 12.22 0.79 30.68
CA ARG A 302 10.94 0.08 30.84
C ARG A 302 9.92 0.51 29.78
N ALA A 303 9.82 1.81 29.51
CA ALA A 303 8.89 2.33 28.51
C ALA A 303 9.21 1.80 27.10
N LEU A 304 10.49 1.82 26.71
CA LEU A 304 10.92 1.27 25.43
C LEU A 304 10.66 -0.24 25.34
N ALA A 305 11.04 -1.02 26.37
CA ALA A 305 10.82 -2.46 26.40
C ALA A 305 9.34 -2.82 26.25
N LEU A 306 8.44 -2.10 26.92
CA LEU A 306 7.00 -2.31 26.76
C LEU A 306 6.52 -1.97 25.35
N GLN A 307 7.00 -0.90 24.72
CA GLN A 307 6.63 -0.60 23.33
C GLN A 307 7.12 -1.69 22.37
N LEU A 308 8.33 -2.24 22.57
CA LEU A 308 8.84 -3.33 21.74
C LEU A 308 7.95 -4.58 21.80
N LEU A 309 7.40 -4.90 22.99
CA LEU A 309 6.50 -6.05 23.17
C LEU A 309 5.11 -5.86 22.53
N ARG A 310 4.72 -4.61 22.22
CA ARG A 310 3.41 -4.30 21.61
C ARG A 310 3.41 -4.38 20.09
N PHE A 311 4.53 -4.76 19.47
CA PHE A 311 4.59 -4.86 18.01
C PHE A 311 3.57 -5.86 17.46
N GLU A 312 3.42 -7.01 18.11
CA GLU A 312 2.45 -8.04 17.73
C GLU A 312 1.00 -7.51 17.77
N GLU A 313 0.65 -6.69 18.76
CA GLU A 313 -0.67 -6.06 18.87
C GLU A 313 -0.96 -5.20 17.63
N ALA A 314 0.01 -4.38 17.21
CA ALA A 314 -0.13 -3.51 16.05
C ALA A 314 -0.29 -4.31 14.75
N LEU A 315 0.48 -5.39 14.59
CA LEU A 315 0.36 -6.28 13.42
C LEU A 315 -1.01 -6.99 13.39
N THR A 316 -1.45 -7.49 14.55
CA THR A 316 -2.73 -8.20 14.68
C THR A 316 -3.90 -7.28 14.33
N SER A 317 -3.90 -6.04 14.85
CA SER A 317 -4.92 -5.04 14.51
C SER A 317 -4.88 -4.67 13.03
N ALA A 318 -3.69 -4.40 12.46
CA ALA A 318 -3.56 -4.06 11.05
C ALA A 318 -4.08 -5.16 10.12
N ALA A 319 -3.80 -6.43 10.45
CA ALA A 319 -4.26 -7.58 9.67
C ALA A 319 -5.76 -7.83 9.83
N ALA A 320 -6.31 -7.70 11.03
CA ALA A 320 -7.74 -7.93 11.28
C ALA A 320 -8.64 -6.88 10.62
N GLU A 321 -8.19 -5.63 10.57
CA GLU A 321 -8.98 -4.51 10.04
C GLU A 321 -8.58 -4.10 8.61
N TYR A 322 -7.48 -4.65 8.09
CA TYR A 322 -6.85 -4.24 6.84
C TYR A 322 -6.51 -2.74 6.84
N LEU A 323 -5.89 -2.27 7.93
CA LEU A 323 -5.58 -0.87 8.21
C LEU A 323 -4.08 -0.70 8.53
N PRO A 324 -3.24 -0.38 7.52
CA PRO A 324 -1.80 -0.19 7.71
C PRO A 324 -1.42 0.92 8.70
N HIS A 325 -2.30 1.92 8.91
CA HIS A 325 -2.01 3.03 9.80
C HIS A 325 -1.85 2.63 11.28
N HIS A 326 -2.32 1.44 11.67
CA HIS A 326 -2.00 0.88 12.99
C HIS A 326 -0.50 0.62 13.14
N ILE A 327 0.18 0.16 12.07
CA ILE A 327 1.64 -0.06 12.05
C ILE A 327 2.38 1.28 12.14
N THR A 328 1.96 2.29 11.39
CA THR A 328 2.59 3.62 11.43
C THR A 328 2.36 4.33 12.77
N GLY A 329 1.17 4.17 13.36
CA GLY A 329 0.88 4.70 14.70
C GLY A 329 1.76 4.07 15.76
N TYR A 330 1.93 2.74 15.70
CA TYR A 330 2.87 2.00 16.54
C TYR A 330 4.32 2.47 16.34
N LEU A 331 4.78 2.59 15.10
CA LEU A 331 6.13 3.07 14.77
C LEU A 331 6.41 4.44 15.39
N TRP A 332 5.44 5.36 15.34
CA TRP A 332 5.56 6.67 15.97
C TRP A 332 5.69 6.59 17.49
N ASP A 333 4.87 5.77 18.15
CA ASP A 333 4.97 5.58 19.60
C ASP A 333 6.29 4.92 20.02
N LEU A 334 6.75 3.93 19.25
CA LEU A 334 8.06 3.29 19.46
C LEU A 334 9.20 4.30 19.30
N ALA A 335 9.19 5.10 18.23
CA ALA A 335 10.24 6.05 17.95
C ALA A 335 10.32 7.18 19.01
N LYS A 336 9.17 7.65 19.51
CA LYS A 336 9.12 8.57 20.66
C LYS A 336 9.72 7.93 21.92
N ALA A 337 9.34 6.69 22.24
CA ALA A 337 9.89 5.99 23.40
C ALA A 337 11.40 5.77 23.26
N TYR A 338 11.88 5.47 22.05
CA TYR A 338 13.29 5.33 21.75
C TYR A 338 14.05 6.65 21.90
N SER A 339 13.49 7.79 21.45
CA SER A 339 14.11 9.11 21.65
C SER A 339 14.31 9.42 23.12
N VAL A 340 13.28 9.20 23.94
CA VAL A 340 13.35 9.40 25.40
C VAL A 340 14.38 8.45 26.04
N PHE A 341 14.40 7.18 25.63
CA PHE A 341 15.43 6.23 26.08
C PHE A 341 16.84 6.72 25.73
N PHE A 342 17.07 7.13 24.49
CA PHE A 342 18.38 7.57 24.01
C PHE A 342 18.90 8.79 24.78
N GLU A 343 18.04 9.76 25.08
CA GLU A 343 18.39 10.97 25.84
C GLU A 343 18.68 10.66 27.32
N ASN A 344 17.91 9.75 27.93
CA ASN A 344 17.94 9.53 29.38
C ASN A 344 18.81 8.33 29.80
N CYS A 345 19.26 7.49 28.88
CA CYS A 345 19.98 6.25 29.17
C CYS A 345 21.25 6.16 28.30
N PRO A 346 22.42 6.64 28.78
CA PRO A 346 23.67 6.55 28.03
C PRO A 346 23.96 5.09 27.64
N VAL A 347 24.00 4.79 26.34
CA VAL A 347 24.19 3.42 25.86
C VAL A 347 25.64 2.99 25.97
N LEU A 348 26.55 3.61 25.20
CA LEU A 348 27.97 3.24 25.15
C LEU A 348 28.73 3.61 26.43
N ALA A 349 28.33 4.70 27.08
CA ALA A 349 28.89 5.20 28.32
C ALA A 349 28.08 4.76 29.55
N ALA A 350 27.44 3.59 29.50
CA ALA A 350 26.72 3.04 30.64
C ALA A 350 27.66 2.71 31.81
N ASP A 351 27.10 2.71 33.02
CA ASP A 351 27.86 2.60 34.28
C ASP A 351 28.59 1.25 34.41
N THR A 352 28.04 0.17 33.86
CA THR A 352 28.65 -1.16 33.85
C THR A 352 28.52 -1.84 32.48
N PRO A 353 29.41 -2.80 32.15
CA PRO A 353 29.30 -3.60 30.92
C PRO A 353 27.95 -4.31 30.78
N GLU A 354 27.38 -4.81 31.87
CA GLU A 354 26.09 -5.51 31.86
C GLU A 354 24.95 -4.56 31.45
N VAL A 355 24.95 -3.33 31.97
CA VAL A 355 23.95 -2.32 31.60
C VAL A 355 24.18 -1.85 30.16
N ARG A 356 25.44 -1.67 29.74
CA ARG A 356 25.79 -1.33 28.35
C ARG A 356 25.23 -2.36 27.38
N ASP A 357 25.49 -3.63 27.64
CA ASP A 357 25.11 -4.73 26.75
C ASP A 357 23.58 -4.94 26.77
N SER A 358 22.92 -4.79 27.92
CA SER A 358 21.45 -4.75 27.99
C SER A 358 20.84 -3.62 27.14
N ARG A 359 21.40 -2.41 27.23
CA ARG A 359 20.96 -1.26 26.43
C ARG A 359 21.22 -1.46 24.93
N LEU A 360 22.37 -2.03 24.56
CA LEU A 360 22.66 -2.38 23.17
C LEU A 360 21.67 -3.42 22.63
N LEU A 361 21.26 -4.40 23.44
CA LEU A 361 20.21 -5.36 23.06
C LEU A 361 18.87 -4.66 22.77
N LEU A 362 18.47 -3.67 23.60
CA LEU A 362 17.28 -2.86 23.34
C LEU A 362 17.40 -2.04 22.04
N VAL A 363 18.58 -1.48 21.75
CA VAL A 363 18.85 -0.74 20.50
C VAL A 363 18.79 -1.66 19.29
N ASP A 364 19.39 -2.87 19.33
CA ASP A 364 19.30 -3.85 18.23
C ASP A 364 17.84 -4.24 17.97
N LEU A 365 17.10 -4.60 19.01
CA LEU A 365 15.71 -4.99 18.88
C LEU A 365 14.85 -3.84 18.33
N THR A 366 15.08 -2.61 18.78
CA THR A 366 14.42 -1.42 18.24
C THR A 366 14.70 -1.24 16.75
N GLY A 367 15.96 -1.31 16.34
CA GLY A 367 16.33 -1.20 14.93
C GLY A 367 15.69 -2.29 14.07
N ARG A 368 15.64 -3.53 14.56
CA ARG A 368 14.99 -4.64 13.84
C ARG A 368 13.49 -4.48 13.72
N VAL A 369 12.81 -4.07 14.79
CA VAL A 369 11.35 -3.83 14.77
C VAL A 369 11.01 -2.69 13.82
N ILE A 370 11.75 -1.57 13.86
CA ILE A 370 11.53 -0.46 12.93
C ILE A 370 11.72 -0.92 11.48
N ARG A 371 12.81 -1.64 11.20
CA ARG A 371 13.08 -2.17 9.86
C ARG A 371 11.98 -3.11 9.38
N GLN A 372 11.55 -4.05 10.22
CA GLN A 372 10.50 -5.01 9.87
C GLN A 372 9.15 -4.31 9.63
N ALA A 373 8.78 -3.34 10.47
CA ALA A 373 7.55 -2.58 10.31
C ALA A 373 7.57 -1.73 9.03
N LEU A 374 8.69 -1.09 8.70
CA LEU A 374 8.84 -0.35 7.44
C LEU A 374 8.85 -1.28 6.22
N ASP A 375 9.47 -2.45 6.31
CA ASP A 375 9.47 -3.46 5.24
C ASP A 375 8.05 -3.98 4.94
N LEU A 376 7.23 -4.22 5.97
CA LEU A 376 5.81 -4.56 5.81
C LEU A 376 4.99 -3.45 5.12
N LEU A 377 5.42 -2.20 5.24
CA LEU A 377 4.83 -1.05 4.53
C LEU A 377 5.47 -0.85 3.13
N GLY A 378 6.42 -1.70 2.75
CA GLY A 378 7.20 -1.61 1.52
C GLY A 378 8.14 -0.39 1.48
N ILE A 379 8.62 0.07 2.64
CA ILE A 379 9.50 1.24 2.77
C ILE A 379 10.91 0.75 3.09
N ARG A 380 11.86 1.11 2.21
CA ARG A 380 13.26 0.75 2.38
C ARG A 380 13.90 1.54 3.52
N THR A 381 14.76 0.89 4.30
CA THR A 381 15.58 1.55 5.32
C THR A 381 17.00 1.80 4.85
N VAL A 382 17.60 2.92 5.26
CA VAL A 382 19.01 3.25 5.02
C VAL A 382 19.80 3.16 6.31
N GLU A 383 21.01 2.59 6.27
CA GLU A 383 21.84 2.46 7.48
C GLU A 383 22.52 3.77 7.90
N ARG A 384 22.61 4.73 6.99
CA ARG A 384 23.22 6.04 7.16
C ARG A 384 22.28 7.08 6.59
N MET A 385 22.10 8.17 7.33
CA MET A 385 21.22 9.28 7.00
C MET A 385 21.74 10.54 7.66
#